data_AF-A0A1D2IJ02-F1
#
_entry.id   AF-A0A1D2IJ02-F1
#
_cell.length_a   1.000
_cell.length_b   1.000
_cell.length_c   1.000
_cell.angle_alpha   90.00
_cell.angle_beta   90.00
_cell.angle_gamma   90.00
#
_symmetry.space_group_name_H-M   'P 1'
#
loop_
_entity.id
_entity.type
_entity.pdbx_description
1 polymer ?
#
loop_
_entity_poly.entity_id
_entity_poly.type
_entity_poly.pdbx_seq_one_letter_code
_entity_poly.pdbx_strand_id
1 'polypeptide(L)' 'MKTLGYDWSPHDLRHWFATTALSNGLPLLDVSRWLGHKSIEETADTYGHLTPDSTGRAVKVMDAALTQHRADVVLTDAA' A
#
# COMPACT_ATOMS: atom_id res chain seq x y z
N MET A 1 -10.29 -12.71 27.16
CA MET A 1 -11.60 -13.32 26.84
C MET A 1 -11.31 -14.65 26.16
N LYS A 2 -11.33 -15.77 26.90
CA LYS A 2 -11.06 -17.11 26.36
C LYS A 2 -12.37 -17.72 25.88
N THR A 3 -12.53 -17.91 24.57
CA THR A 3 -13.69 -18.59 23.99
C THR A 3 -13.23 -19.40 22.79
N LEU A 4 -13.52 -20.71 22.80
CA LEU A 4 -13.17 -21.75 21.79
C LEU A 4 -11.81 -22.47 21.89
N GLY A 5 -11.13 -22.46 23.04
CA GLY A 5 -9.92 -23.29 23.25
C GLY A 5 -8.66 -22.78 22.52
N TYR A 6 -8.74 -21.56 21.98
CA TYR A 6 -7.61 -20.83 21.41
C TYR A 6 -7.39 -19.55 22.23
N ASP A 7 -6.13 -19.25 22.57
CA ASP A 7 -5.76 -18.04 23.28
C ASP A 7 -5.68 -16.87 22.28
N TRP A 8 -6.82 -16.26 21.99
CA TRP A 8 -6.89 -15.05 21.17
C TRP A 8 -6.33 -13.86 21.95
N SER A 9 -5.25 -13.28 21.44
CA SER A 9 -4.58 -12.09 21.95
C SER A 9 -5.02 -10.84 21.17
N PRO A 10 -4.99 -9.63 21.76
CA PRO A 10 -5.07 -8.38 21.00
C PRO A 10 -4.08 -8.31 19.81
N HIS A 11 -3.00 -9.10 19.86
CA HIS A 11 -2.06 -9.27 18.76
C HIS A 11 -2.69 -9.93 17.53
N ASP A 12 -3.62 -10.86 17.68
CA ASP A 12 -4.28 -11.51 16.55
C ASP A 12 -5.20 -10.55 15.80
N LEU A 13 -5.85 -9.64 16.53
CA LEU A 13 -6.62 -8.55 15.93
C LEU A 13 -5.71 -7.58 15.16
N ARG A 14 -4.51 -7.30 15.69
CA ARG A 14 -3.50 -6.50 15.00
C ARG A 14 -3.09 -7.15 13.68
N HIS A 15 -2.86 -8.46 13.67
CA HIS A 15 -2.56 -9.23 12.48
C HIS A 15 -3.72 -9.19 11.48
N TRP A 16 -4.94 -9.46 11.93
CA TRP A 16 -6.13 -9.44 11.09
C TRP A 16 -6.33 -8.07 10.41
N PHE A 17 -6.15 -6.98 11.15
CA PHE A 17 -6.25 -5.62 10.61
C PHE A 17 -5.17 -5.36 9.54
N ALA A 18 -3.91 -5.68 9.84
CA ALA A 18 -2.80 -5.46 8.91
C ALA A 18 -3.00 -6.24 7.60
N THR A 19 -3.34 -7.53 7.71
CA THR A 19 -3.59 -8.40 6.57
C THR A 19 -4.75 -7.90 5.72
N THR A 20 -5.88 -7.55 6.36
CA THR A 20 -7.07 -7.07 5.65
C THR A 20 -6.79 -5.75 4.94
N ALA A 21 -6.13 -4.80 5.61
CA ALA A 21 -5.86 -3.49 5.03
C ALA A 21 -4.95 -3.59 3.80
N LEU A 22 -3.82 -4.30 3.93
CA LEU A 22 -2.83 -4.40 2.85
C LEU A 22 -3.34 -5.20 1.66
N SER A 23 -4.09 -6.28 1.90
CA SER A 23 -4.70 -7.09 0.83
C SER A 23 -5.74 -6.30 0.02
N ASN A 24 -6.39 -5.30 0.63
CA ASN A 24 -7.29 -4.39 -0.07
C ASN A 24 -6.58 -3.21 -0.76
N GLY A 25 -5.24 -3.22 -0.79
CA GLY A 25 -4.43 -2.23 -1.51
C GLY A 25 -4.21 -0.91 -0.77
N LEU A 26 -4.44 -0.87 0.54
CA LEU A 26 -4.08 0.30 1.35
C LEU A 26 -2.56 0.48 1.40
N PRO A 27 -2.05 1.73 1.43
CA PRO A 27 -0.62 1.99 1.45
C PRO A 27 0.08 1.43 2.70
N LEU A 28 1.21 0.76 2.50
CA LEU A 28 1.96 0.11 3.59
C LEU A 28 2.42 1.10 4.67
N LEU A 29 2.83 2.30 4.27
CA LEU A 29 3.22 3.37 5.19
C LEU A 29 2.07 3.78 6.12
N ASP A 30 0.85 3.90 5.59
CA ASP A 30 -0.30 4.34 6.38
C ASP A 30 -0.72 3.25 7.36
N VAL A 31 -0.77 2.00 6.90
CA VAL A 31 -1.04 0.84 7.77
C VAL A 31 0.01 0.75 8.87
N SER A 32 1.29 0.93 8.55
CA SER A 32 2.39 0.94 9.53
C SER A 32 2.20 2.00 10.61
N ARG A 33 1.75 3.20 10.22
CA ARG A 33 1.48 4.31 11.15
C ARG A 33 0.27 4.05 12.03
N TRP A 34 -0.81 3.51 11.48
CA TRP A 34 -2.00 3.15 12.27
C TRP A 34 -1.73 2.04 13.27
N LEU A 35 -0.85 1.10 12.92
CA LEU A 35 -0.34 0.09 13.82
C LEU A 35 0.60 0.66 14.88
N GLY A 36 1.16 1.86 14.68
CA GLY A 36 2.13 2.45 15.59
C GLY A 36 3.48 1.73 15.60
N HIS A 37 3.86 1.10 14.48
CA HIS A 37 5.20 0.54 14.32
C HIS A 37 6.25 1.65 14.31
N LYS A 38 7.41 1.40 14.92
CA LYS A 38 8.48 2.40 15.02
C LYS A 38 9.17 2.63 13.69
N SER A 39 9.21 1.59 12.87
CA SER A 39 9.70 1.64 11.50
C SER A 39 8.70 0.99 10.55
N ILE A 40 8.71 1.46 9.30
CA ILE A 40 7.99 0.82 8.20
C ILE A 40 8.52 -0.59 7.91
N GLU A 41 9.80 -0.84 8.19
CA GLU A 41 10.45 -2.15 8.00
C GLU A 41 9.72 -3.26 8.77
N GLU A 42 9.29 -2.99 10.02
CA GLU A 42 8.54 -3.97 10.83
C GLU A 42 7.26 -4.46 10.11
N THR A 43 6.57 -3.53 9.45
CA THR A 43 5.37 -3.85 8.66
C THR A 43 5.74 -4.52 7.33
N ALA A 44 6.80 -4.06 6.68
CA ALA A 44 7.23 -4.57 5.38
C ALA A 44 7.74 -6.01 5.47
N ASP A 45 8.55 -6.33 6.47
CA ASP A 45 9.09 -7.67 6.67
C ASP A 45 7.99 -8.69 6.97
N THR A 46 6.98 -8.27 7.75
CA THR A 46 5.87 -9.15 8.15
C THR A 46 4.79 -9.28 7.06
N TYR A 47 4.41 -8.18 6.42
CA TYR A 47 3.20 -8.11 5.57
C TYR A 47 3.45 -7.61 4.15
N GLY A 48 4.69 -7.28 3.77
CA GLY A 48 5.00 -6.71 2.45
C GLY A 48 4.51 -7.58 1.29
N HIS A 49 4.51 -8.91 1.47
CA HIS A 49 4.01 -9.87 0.50
C HIS A 49 2.50 -9.77 0.20
N LEU A 50 1.73 -9.08 1.04
CA LEU A 50 0.29 -8.84 0.84
C LEU A 50 0.01 -7.61 -0.02
N THR A 51 1.02 -6.78 -0.27
CA THR A 51 0.83 -5.57 -1.08
C THR A 51 0.62 -5.96 -2.54
N PRO A 52 -0.45 -5.46 -3.20
CA PRO A 52 -0.67 -5.72 -4.61
C PRO A 52 0.48 -5.18 -5.44
N ASP A 53 0.90 -5.96 -6.45
CA ASP A 53 1.90 -5.49 -7.40
C ASP A 53 1.50 -4.14 -7.98
N SER A 54 2.42 -3.18 -7.92
CA SER A 54 2.20 -1.81 -8.35
C SER A 54 2.82 -1.52 -9.71
N THR A 55 3.65 -2.42 -10.26
CA THR A 55 4.39 -2.18 -11.50
C THR A 55 3.46 -1.86 -12.67
N GLY A 56 2.40 -2.66 -12.87
CA GLY A 56 1.45 -2.40 -13.95
C GLY A 56 0.70 -1.07 -13.81
N ARG A 57 0.41 -0.64 -12.58
CA ARG A 57 -0.20 0.68 -12.32
C ARG A 57 0.81 1.81 -12.55
N ALA A 58 2.05 1.63 -12.11
CA ALA A 58 3.12 2.60 -12.28
C ALA A 58 3.37 2.90 -13.76
N VAL A 59 3.45 1.86 -14.61
CA VAL A 59 3.61 2.03 -16.06
C VAL A 59 2.48 2.89 -16.64
N LYS A 60 1.22 2.59 -16.31
CA LYS A 60 0.06 3.36 -16.81
C LYS A 60 0.09 4.82 -16.38
N VAL A 61 0.45 5.09 -15.12
CA VAL A 61 0.56 6.45 -14.59
C VAL A 61 1.65 7.24 -15.31
N MET A 62 2.82 6.63 -15.51
CA MET A 62 3.94 7.28 -16.19
C MET A 62 3.65 7.53 -17.67
N ASP A 63 3.01 6.59 -18.37
CA ASP A 63 2.62 6.72 -19.78
C ASP A 63 1.61 7.86 -19.98
N ALA A 64 0.62 7.97 -19.09
CA ALA A 64 -0.34 9.08 -19.10
C ALA A 64 0.34 10.43 -18.85
N ALA A 65 1.24 10.51 -17.86
CA ALA A 65 1.98 11.72 -17.56
C ALA A 65 2.89 12.17 -18.72
N LEU A 66 3.56 11.23 -19.38
CA LEU A 66 4.38 11.51 -20.55
C LEU A 66 3.55 12.01 -21.74
N THR A 67 2.41 11.37 -22.00
CA THR A 67 1.50 11.77 -23.07
C THR A 67 0.99 13.20 -22.87
N GLN A 68 0.57 13.54 -21.65
CA GLN A 68 0.13 14.89 -21.32
C GLN A 68 1.26 15.91 -21.54
N HIS A 69 2.47 15.62 -21.04
CA HIS A 69 3.61 16.52 -21.21
C HIS A 69 3.96 16.77 -22.69
N ARG A 70 3.86 15.74 -23.55
CA ARG A 70 4.09 15.91 -25.00
C ARG A 70 3.04 16.79 -25.66
N ALA A 71 1.78 16.70 -25.23
CA ALA A 71 0.73 17.58 -25.74
C ALA A 71 0.98 19.04 -25.35
N ASP A 72 1.41 19.28 -24.11
CA ASP A 72 1.71 20.63 -23.62
C ASP A 72 2.86 21.29 -24.41
N VAL A 73 3.94 20.54 -24.69
CA VAL A 73 5.10 21.04 -25.47
C VAL A 73 4.72 21.41 -26.91
N VAL A 74 3.92 20.57 -27.57
CA VAL A 74 3.47 20.83 -28.95
C VAL A 74 2.59 22.09 -29.04
N LEU A 75 1.79 22.36 -28.00
CA LEU A 75 0.95 23.55 -27.94
C LEU A 75 1.76 24.83 -27.68
N THR A 76 2.87 24.75 -26.94
CA THR A 76 3.75 25.91 -26.69
C THR A 76 4.65 26.25 -27.86
N ASP A 77 5.03 25.26 -28.70
CA ASP A 77 5.87 25.47 -29.89
C ASP A 77 5.09 25.97 -31.12
N ALA A 78 3.74 25.95 -31.04
CA ALA A 78 2.85 26.37 -32.13
C ALA A 78 2.32 27.82 -32.00
N ALA A 79 2.80 28.58 -31.00
CA ALA A 79 2.48 29.98 -30.75
C ALA A 79 3.68 30.89 -31.05
#